data_AF-A0A4Y2C1D2-F1
#
_entry.id   AF-A0A4Y2C1D2-F1
#
_cell.length_a   1.000
_cell.length_b   1.000
_cell.length_c   1.000
_cell.angle_alpha   90.00
_cell.angle_beta   90.00
_cell.angle_gamma   90.00
#
_symmetry.space_group_name_H-M   'P 1'
#
loop_
_entity.id
_entity.type
_entity.pdbx_description
1 polymer ?
#
loop_
_entity_poly.entity_id
_entity_poly.type
_entity_poly.pdbx_seq_one_letter_code
_entity_poly.pdbx_strand_id
1 'polypeptide(L)'
;MPAWPPRSPDLNPWDFWLWGYLKDVMYGKLAELKNSITQHTHNITTETLRSVVEHVVLCFQLIGENGGQHIDNFLSKSKPTSFS
;
A
#
# COMPACT_ATOMS: atom_id res chain seq x y z
N MET A 1 -25.75 7.18 -44.17
CA MET A 1 -25.44 6.74 -42.80
C MET A 1 -26.28 7.56 -41.85
N PRO A 2 -27.01 6.97 -40.88
CA PRO A 2 -27.92 7.76 -40.06
C PRO A 2 -27.10 8.68 -39.15
N ALA A 3 -27.45 9.97 -39.18
CA ALA A 3 -26.82 11.01 -38.37
C ALA A 3 -27.36 10.91 -36.93
N TRP A 4 -26.49 10.59 -35.98
CA TRP A 4 -26.83 10.63 -34.55
C TRP A 4 -27.14 12.08 -34.12
N PRO A 5 -28.10 12.28 -33.18
CA PRO A 5 -28.47 13.62 -32.75
C PRO A 5 -27.29 14.32 -32.04
N PRO A 6 -27.12 15.64 -32.22
CA PRO A 6 -26.05 16.39 -31.57
C PRO A 6 -26.23 16.35 -30.05
N ARG A 7 -25.16 16.06 -29.31
CA ARG A 7 -25.07 16.00 -27.83
C ARG A 7 -25.69 14.78 -27.13
N SER A 8 -25.57 13.58 -27.68
CA SER A 8 -25.88 12.36 -26.93
C SER A 8 -24.71 11.38 -26.88
N PRO A 9 -23.61 11.70 -26.17
CA PRO A 9 -22.53 10.74 -25.89
C PRO A 9 -23.06 9.49 -25.15
N ASP A 10 -24.14 9.63 -24.37
CA ASP A 10 -24.80 8.51 -23.68
C ASP A 10 -25.55 7.55 -24.62
N LEU A 11 -25.76 7.91 -25.89
CA LEU A 11 -26.42 7.06 -26.89
C LEU A 11 -25.44 6.26 -27.73
N ASN A 12 -24.13 6.42 -27.55
CA ASN A 12 -23.15 5.52 -28.13
C ASN A 12 -23.10 4.24 -27.29
N PRO A 13 -23.53 3.08 -27.82
CA PRO A 13 -23.48 1.82 -27.07
C PRO A 13 -22.06 1.52 -26.56
N TRP A 14 -21.04 2.02 -27.27
CA TRP A 14 -19.66 1.88 -26.88
C TRP A 14 -19.32 2.68 -25.62
N ASP A 15 -19.71 3.95 -25.54
CA ASP A 15 -19.37 4.79 -24.38
C ASP A 15 -20.10 4.31 -23.13
N PHE A 16 -21.37 3.87 -23.26
CA PHE A 16 -22.12 3.29 -22.16
C PHE A 16 -21.50 1.97 -21.67
N TRP A 17 -21.26 1.03 -22.59
CA TRP A 17 -20.72 -0.29 -22.24
C TRP A 17 -19.29 -0.20 -21.72
N LEU A 18 -18.42 0.54 -22.41
CA LEU A 18 -17.01 0.67 -22.05
C LEU A 18 -16.86 1.32 -20.68
N TRP A 19 -17.62 2.38 -20.40
CA TRP A 19 -17.54 3.06 -19.12
C TRP A 19 -18.10 2.20 -17.98
N GLY A 20 -19.18 1.45 -18.21
CA GLY A 20 -19.69 0.46 -17.25
C GLY A 20 -18.65 -0.62 -16.95
N TYR A 21 -18.10 -1.25 -18.00
CA TYR A 21 -17.07 -2.28 -17.88
C TYR A 21 -15.82 -1.79 -17.14
N LEU A 22 -15.32 -0.61 -17.51
CA LEU A 22 -14.14 -0.03 -16.86
C LEU A 22 -14.38 0.24 -15.38
N LYS A 23 -15.56 0.77 -15.01
CA LYS A 23 -15.92 0.93 -13.60
C LYS A 23 -15.89 -0.40 -12.87
N ASP A 24 -16.54 -1.43 -13.39
CA ASP A 24 -16.62 -2.74 -12.74
C ASP A 24 -15.22 -3.33 -12.52
N VAL A 25 -14.34 -3.25 -13.51
CA VAL A 25 -12.94 -3.70 -13.41
C VAL A 25 -12.16 -2.87 -12.39
N MET A 26 -12.30 -1.54 -12.42
CA MET A 26 -11.58 -0.65 -11.49
C MET A 26 -12.05 -0.83 -10.04
N TYR A 27 -13.35 -0.95 -9.81
CA TYR A 27 -13.91 -1.19 -8.48
C TYR A 27 -13.56 -2.59 -7.97
N GLY A 28 -13.56 -3.62 -8.83
CA GLY A 28 -13.07 -4.95 -8.50
C GLY A 28 -11.62 -4.94 -8.03
N LYS A 29 -10.72 -4.32 -8.80
CA LYS A 29 -9.30 -4.17 -8.42
C LYS A 29 -9.12 -3.40 -7.12
N LEU A 30 -9.91 -2.36 -6.89
CA LEU A 30 -9.86 -1.60 -5.64
C LEU A 30 -10.31 -2.45 -4.44
N ALA A 31 -11.34 -3.28 -4.61
CA ALA A 31 -11.82 -4.19 -3.57
C ALA A 31 -10.76 -5.26 -3.24
N GLU A 32 -10.14 -5.86 -4.26
CA GLU A 32 -9.04 -6.81 -4.10
C GLU A 32 -7.84 -6.18 -3.38
N LEU A 33 -7.44 -4.97 -3.76
CA LEU A 33 -6.36 -4.24 -3.10
C LEU A 33 -6.66 -3.99 -1.62
N LYS A 34 -7.87 -3.51 -1.30
CA LYS A 34 -8.30 -3.29 0.09
C LYS A 34 -8.27 -4.58 0.90
N ASN A 35 -8.76 -5.68 0.33
CA ASN A 35 -8.75 -6.98 0.99
C ASN A 35 -7.32 -7.48 1.22
N SER A 36 -6.44 -7.33 0.22
CA SER A 36 -5.02 -7.71 0.32
C SER A 36 -4.31 -6.93 1.43
N ILE A 37 -4.49 -5.61 1.52
CA ILE A 37 -3.91 -4.79 2.59
C ILE A 37 -4.43 -5.23 3.96
N THR A 38 -5.74 -5.49 4.07
CA THR A 38 -6.37 -5.95 5.31
C THR A 38 -5.81 -7.29 5.75
N GLN A 39 -5.73 -8.26 4.84
CA GLN A 39 -5.15 -9.59 5.07
C GLN A 39 -3.68 -9.49 5.50
N HIS A 40 -2.86 -8.73 4.79
CA HIS A 40 -1.44 -8.56 5.15
C HIS A 40 -1.29 -7.92 6.53
N THR A 41 -2.12 -6.92 6.85
CA THR A 41 -2.12 -6.27 8.16
C THR A 41 -2.47 -7.27 9.27
N HIS A 42 -3.46 -8.14 9.05
CA HIS A 42 -3.83 -9.20 10.00
C HIS A 42 -2.75 -10.28 10.16
N ASN A 43 -1.96 -10.53 9.12
CA ASN A 43 -0.88 -11.51 9.14
C ASN A 43 0.39 -11.00 9.83
N ILE A 44 0.48 -9.70 10.17
CA ILE A 44 1.59 -9.17 10.96
C ILE A 44 1.52 -9.80 12.36
N THR A 45 2.53 -10.60 12.71
CA THR A 45 2.56 -11.28 14.00
C THR A 45 2.97 -10.32 15.12
N THR A 46 2.57 -10.65 16.36
CA THR A 46 3.00 -9.92 17.56
C THR A 46 4.51 -9.97 17.75
N GLU A 47 5.16 -11.02 17.25
CA GLU A 47 6.62 -11.18 17.29
C GLU A 47 7.32 -10.18 16.37
N THR A 48 6.78 -9.96 15.15
CA THR A 48 7.26 -8.92 14.23
C THR A 48 7.13 -7.55 14.88
N LEU A 49 5.96 -7.22 15.46
CA LEU A 49 5.75 -5.95 16.14
C LEU A 49 6.70 -5.76 17.33
N ARG A 50 6.88 -6.79 18.15
CA ARG A 50 7.80 -6.78 19.29
C ARG A 50 9.24 -6.50 18.83
N SER A 51 9.71 -7.20 17.80
CA SER A 51 11.06 -7.01 17.26
C SER A 51 11.29 -5.58 16.76
N VAL A 52 10.30 -4.97 16.09
CA VAL A 52 10.37 -3.56 15.66
C VAL A 52 10.45 -2.62 16.86
N VAL A 53 9.65 -2.84 17.90
CA VAL A 53 9.68 -2.02 19.12
C VAL A 53 11.02 -2.14 19.84
N GLU A 54 11.52 -3.37 20.03
CA GLU A 54 12.82 -3.63 20.65
C GLU A 54 13.96 -2.94 19.88
N HIS A 55 13.91 -2.99 18.56
CA HIS A 55 14.86 -2.32 17.69
C HIS A 55 14.85 -0.80 17.86
N VAL A 56 13.66 -0.19 17.89
CA VAL A 56 13.50 1.25 18.10
C VAL A 56 13.99 1.68 19.49
N VAL A 57 13.70 0.90 20.53
CA VAL A 57 14.19 1.15 21.90
C VAL A 57 15.71 1.11 21.94
N LEU A 58 16.33 0.10 21.32
CA LEU A 58 17.79 0.01 21.23
C LEU A 58 18.38 1.23 20.51
N CYS A 59 17.75 1.68 19.42
CA CYS A 59 18.19 2.87 18.71
C CYS A 59 18.16 4.11 19.62
N PHE A 60 17.10 4.29 20.41
CA PHE A 60 17.01 5.42 21.35
C PHE A 60 18.09 5.37 22.44
N GLN A 61 18.40 4.18 22.97
CA GLN A 61 19.48 4.00 23.94
C GLN A 61 20.83 4.41 23.34
N LEU A 62 21.13 3.95 22.12
CA LEU A 62 22.36 4.30 21.41
C LEU A 62 22.48 5.80 21.12
N ILE A 63 21.37 6.51 20.83
CA ILE A 63 21.38 7.97 20.67
C ILE A 63 21.76 8.65 21.98
N GLY A 64 21.15 8.21 23.08
CA GLY A 64 21.38 8.75 24.42
C GLY A 64 22.83 8.55 24.87
N GLU A 65 23.39 7.37 24.64
CA GLU A 65 24.78 7.04 24.97
C GLU A 65 25.80 7.78 24.09
N ASN A 66 25.49 8.01 22.81
CA ASN A 66 26.38 8.67 21.86
C ASN A 66 26.19 10.20 21.78
N GLY A 67 25.41 10.80 22.68
CA GLY A 67 25.19 12.26 22.71
C GLY A 67 24.60 12.82 21.42
N GLY A 68 23.80 12.03 20.68
CA GLY A 68 23.15 12.48 19.44
C GLY A 68 23.97 12.36 18.14
N GLN A 69 25.09 11.63 18.13
CA GLN A 69 25.83 11.35 16.88
C GLN A 69 25.09 10.37 15.95
N HIS A 70 25.37 10.45 14.64
CA HIS A 70 24.67 9.73 13.57
C HIS A 70 24.85 8.21 13.64
N ILE A 71 23.74 7.45 13.60
CA ILE A 71 23.67 6.01 13.96
C ILE A 71 23.76 5.07 12.74
N ASP A 72 24.03 5.57 11.55
CA ASP A 72 23.99 4.77 10.30
C ASP A 72 24.83 3.48 10.36
N ASN A 73 25.93 3.48 11.12
CA ASN A 73 26.78 2.30 11.32
C ASN A 73 26.13 1.16 12.12
N PHE A 74 25.08 1.43 12.90
CA PHE A 74 24.37 0.42 13.72
C PHE A 74 23.05 -0.04 13.10
N LEU A 75 22.38 0.83 12.34
CA LEU A 75 21.14 0.51 11.62
C LEU A 75 21.37 -0.49 10.48
N SER A 76 22.52 -0.44 9.81
CA SER A 76 22.88 -1.38 8.75
C SER A 76 23.01 -2.84 9.22
N LYS A 77 23.36 -3.06 10.50
CA LYS A 77 23.53 -4.39 11.10
C LYS A 77 22.24 -5.02 11.62
N SER A 78 21.17 -4.24 11.72
CA SER A 78 19.93 -4.61 12.41
C SER A 78 18.69 -4.57 11.51
N LYS A 79 18.88 -4.35 10.21
CA LYS A 79 17.82 -4.52 9.21
C LYS A 79 17.23 -5.92 9.33
N PRO A 80 15.91 -6.07 9.52
CA PRO A 80 15.26 -7.37 9.43
C PRO A 80 15.53 -7.92 8.03
N THR A 81 16.07 -9.12 7.96
CA THR A 81 16.28 -9.85 6.71
C THR A 81 14.92 -10.03 6.06
N SER A 82 14.62 -9.18 5.08
CA SER A 82 13.44 -9.19 4.19
C SER A 82 12.10 -9.54 4.86
N PHE A 83 11.19 -8.57 4.88
CA PHE A 83 9.76 -8.89 5.01
C PHE A 83 9.35 -9.67 3.74
N SER A 84 9.38 -11.00 3.83
CA SER A 84 8.89 -11.90 2.78
C SER A 84 7.38 -12.07 2.84
#